data_AF-A0A935YYN4-F1
#
_entry.id   AF-A0A935YYN4-F1
#
_cell.length_a   1.000
_cell.length_b   1.000
_cell.length_c   1.000
_cell.angle_alpha   90.00
_cell.angle_beta   90.00
_cell.angle_gamma   90.00
#
_symmetry.space_group_name_H-M   'P 1'
#
loop_
_entity.id
_entity.type
_entity.pdbx_description
1 polymer ?
#
loop_
_entity_poly.entity_id
_entity_poly.type
_entity_poly.pdbx_seq_one_letter_code
_entity_poly.pdbx_strand_id
1 'polypeptide(L)'
;MPVNLFLIVFSLTACGGGGGGGSKDSGAVTPTSNAVVISSSVASSVSSSTVVSSALASSLSSNSYARSSIGQSSSSKSSSSAGSLSAITQLPIEVLSGAPGLIEPATILVKGAPSSASYLWLRTHRLTWREDGEFAMKFNGSVRPGSKGSVRLNGGPWVQLMNGNAAMSCEKHEAEYGCLNGTYMTVRVRVAIDALGSPGLKVGANTLEFRFDATDGVSSGWRVLAMDVRDANGQTLLTDNFVQDNPDDWEPPLNNPTDIAAGDVLWSRAALTDFGQTPIHGKCASCHESEGYDLKYFNYSNKSIIARSMFHGLSELQGKQIASYIRSQDSRLPQGVKISEAGRPWNPPYQPGPGLDAKPVELWAAGAGVDAVLESDSQMKDYMFPGGVYDPNRLGATGFLNPREMPQAFQYPDWSAWLPTIALEDMVADPSQLKPYDGDTAPANDQQNPLDRLKVATTWLEKFRFTKMESTTDSWYRRWGLYLIHVWGSSKWTVAQVLVCPAVRFSLAIRLLDQDKASPLMLGTPYACGS
;
A
#
# COMPACT_ATOMS: atom_id res chain seq x y z
N MET A 1 23.27 -5.09 -45.03
CA MET A 1 23.33 -6.56 -45.20
C MET A 1 22.41 -7.19 -44.16
N PRO A 2 21.64 -8.24 -44.51
CA PRO A 2 20.19 -8.21 -44.37
C PRO A 2 19.69 -8.43 -42.95
N VAL A 3 18.61 -7.71 -42.64
CA VAL A 3 17.71 -7.92 -41.51
C VAL A 3 16.85 -9.13 -41.84
N ASN A 4 16.96 -10.20 -41.05
CA ASN A 4 15.99 -11.30 -41.07
C ASN A 4 14.91 -11.03 -40.01
N LEU A 5 13.72 -10.71 -40.51
CA LEU A 5 12.47 -10.68 -39.76
C LEU A 5 11.95 -12.11 -39.66
N PHE A 6 11.89 -12.69 -38.45
CA PHE A 6 11.20 -13.95 -38.22
C PHE A 6 9.82 -13.70 -37.63
N LEU A 7 8.82 -13.96 -38.47
CA LEU A 7 7.41 -14.12 -38.13
C LEU A 7 7.22 -15.53 -37.55
N ILE A 8 6.85 -15.66 -36.28
CA ILE A 8 6.40 -16.95 -35.74
C ILE A 8 4.88 -17.00 -35.78
N VAL A 9 4.38 -17.79 -36.73
CA VAL A 9 2.99 -18.24 -36.81
C VAL A 9 2.85 -19.43 -35.85
N PHE A 10 2.02 -19.31 -34.82
CA PHE A 10 1.60 -20.47 -34.05
C PHE A 10 0.42 -21.14 -34.78
N SER A 11 0.68 -22.33 -35.33
CA SER A 11 -0.33 -23.26 -35.80
C SER A 11 -0.62 -24.25 -34.67
N LEU A 12 -1.80 -24.14 -34.05
CA LEU A 12 -2.30 -25.14 -33.10
C LEU A 12 -2.96 -26.27 -33.90
N THR A 13 -2.27 -27.39 -33.99
CA THR A 13 -2.85 -28.66 -34.47
C THR A 13 -3.46 -29.38 -33.27
N ALA A 14 -4.79 -29.44 -33.20
CA ALA A 14 -5.50 -30.23 -32.22
C ALA A 14 -5.68 -31.66 -32.74
N CYS A 15 -5.19 -32.65 -31.98
CA CYS A 15 -5.60 -34.04 -32.14
C CYS A 15 -7.01 -34.22 -31.56
N GLY A 16 -7.90 -34.78 -32.37
CA GLY A 16 -9.32 -34.91 -32.08
C GLY A 16 -9.70 -36.04 -31.12
N GLY A 17 -10.83 -35.82 -30.46
CA GLY A 17 -11.75 -36.85 -29.98
C GLY A 17 -13.14 -36.48 -30.50
N GLY A 18 -13.75 -37.37 -31.27
CA GLY A 18 -14.93 -37.10 -32.09
C GLY A 18 -16.28 -37.36 -31.44
N GLY A 19 -17.32 -36.92 -32.15
CA GLY A 19 -18.76 -37.14 -31.93
C GLY A 19 -19.49 -35.81 -31.71
N GLY A 20 -20.38 -35.32 -32.56
CA GLY A 20 -21.05 -35.80 -33.76
C GLY A 20 -22.43 -35.14 -33.83
N GLY A 21 -22.75 -34.41 -34.91
CA GLY A 21 -24.15 -34.13 -35.29
C GLY A 21 -24.54 -32.67 -35.63
N GLY A 22 -24.63 -32.37 -36.93
CA GLY A 22 -25.66 -31.50 -37.55
C GLY A 22 -25.36 -30.00 -37.69
N SER A 23 -24.93 -29.52 -38.87
CA SER A 23 -25.78 -28.89 -39.94
C SER A 23 -26.08 -27.40 -39.62
N LYS A 24 -25.87 -26.36 -40.45
CA LYS A 24 -25.65 -26.21 -41.90
C LYS A 24 -25.28 -24.73 -42.20
N ASP A 25 -24.63 -24.50 -43.35
CA ASP A 25 -24.64 -23.29 -44.19
C ASP A 25 -24.01 -21.98 -43.69
N SER A 26 -23.41 -21.10 -44.52
CA SER A 26 -22.60 -21.12 -45.74
C SER A 26 -22.31 -19.63 -46.07
N GLY A 27 -21.17 -19.28 -46.68
CA GLY A 27 -20.96 -17.93 -47.24
C GLY A 27 -19.52 -17.41 -47.19
N ALA A 28 -18.76 -17.65 -48.26
CA ALA A 28 -17.42 -17.14 -48.51
C ALA A 28 -17.45 -15.81 -49.29
N VAL A 29 -16.51 -14.90 -49.00
CA VAL A 29 -16.03 -13.85 -49.94
C VAL A 29 -14.55 -13.53 -49.67
N THR A 30 -13.73 -13.56 -50.72
CA THR A 30 -12.38 -12.98 -50.86
C THR A 30 -12.22 -12.57 -52.34
N PRO A 31 -11.17 -11.85 -52.76
CA PRO A 31 -10.48 -10.68 -52.18
C PRO A 31 -10.24 -9.59 -53.25
N THR A 32 -9.74 -8.40 -52.86
CA THR A 32 -8.98 -7.53 -53.78
C THR A 32 -7.81 -6.85 -53.09
N SER A 33 -6.66 -6.98 -53.75
CA SER A 33 -5.35 -6.37 -53.50
C SER A 33 -5.25 -4.95 -54.04
N ASN A 34 -4.36 -4.12 -53.48
CA ASN A 34 -3.49 -3.20 -54.25
C ASN A 34 -2.31 -2.67 -53.41
N ALA A 35 -1.21 -2.41 -54.11
CA ALA A 35 0.17 -2.25 -53.66
C ALA A 35 0.60 -0.80 -53.32
N VAL A 36 1.48 -0.69 -52.30
CA VAL A 36 2.84 -0.10 -52.29
C VAL A 36 3.12 1.20 -53.06
N VAL A 37 3.56 2.24 -52.33
CA VAL A 37 4.66 3.15 -52.73
C VAL A 37 5.51 3.48 -51.49
N ILE A 38 6.83 3.26 -51.59
CA ILE A 38 7.88 3.65 -50.64
C ILE A 38 8.53 4.93 -51.18
N SER A 39 8.83 5.90 -50.31
CA SER A 39 9.91 6.86 -50.54
C SER A 39 10.69 7.11 -49.25
N SER A 40 12.00 7.00 -49.38
CA SER A 40 13.02 7.13 -48.35
C SER A 40 13.70 8.50 -48.45
N SER A 41 14.14 9.06 -47.33
CA SER A 41 15.34 9.90 -47.29
C SER A 41 15.99 9.83 -45.89
N VAL A 42 17.32 9.81 -45.92
CA VAL A 42 18.25 9.56 -44.82
C VAL A 42 19.00 10.87 -44.56
N ALA A 43 19.23 11.23 -43.30
CA ALA A 43 20.42 11.98 -42.91
C ALA A 43 20.72 11.81 -41.41
N SER A 44 21.89 11.28 -41.14
CA SER A 44 22.51 11.02 -39.85
C SER A 44 23.19 12.27 -39.28
N SER A 45 23.32 12.38 -37.96
CA SER A 45 24.63 12.67 -37.33
C SER A 45 24.60 12.42 -35.82
N VAL A 46 25.64 11.72 -35.38
CA VAL A 46 26.01 11.41 -33.99
C VAL A 46 26.93 12.52 -33.50
N SER A 47 26.85 12.89 -32.22
CA SER A 47 27.98 13.42 -31.46
C SER A 47 27.76 13.21 -29.97
N SER A 48 28.56 12.29 -29.41
CA SER A 48 28.71 12.03 -27.98
C SER A 48 29.60 13.10 -27.35
N SER A 49 29.28 13.55 -26.14
CA SER A 49 30.32 13.88 -25.15
C SER A 49 29.75 13.79 -23.72
N THR A 50 30.43 12.97 -22.94
CA THR A 50 30.23 12.73 -21.51
C THR A 50 31.09 13.73 -20.74
N VAL A 51 30.53 14.42 -19.75
CA VAL A 51 31.31 14.89 -18.59
C VAL A 51 30.50 14.58 -17.34
N VAL A 52 31.04 13.64 -16.56
CA VAL A 52 30.64 13.31 -15.20
C VAL A 52 31.26 14.37 -14.28
N SER A 53 30.49 14.88 -13.31
CA SER A 53 31.06 15.49 -12.12
C SER A 53 30.21 15.14 -10.91
N SER A 54 30.84 14.39 -10.03
CA SER A 54 30.43 13.96 -8.70
C SER A 54 30.86 14.99 -7.64
N ALA A 55 29.97 15.30 -6.70
CA ALA A 55 30.28 15.82 -5.36
C ALA A 55 29.04 15.54 -4.48
N LEU A 56 29.03 14.54 -3.59
CA LEU A 56 29.53 14.53 -2.20
C LEU A 56 29.01 15.69 -1.31
N ALA A 57 28.02 15.31 -0.49
CA ALA A 57 27.88 15.53 0.95
C ALA A 57 27.68 16.94 1.56
N SER A 58 26.74 16.94 2.52
CA SER A 58 26.68 17.75 3.76
C SER A 58 25.87 19.06 3.73
N SER A 59 24.73 19.09 4.41
CA SER A 59 24.57 19.88 5.66
C SER A 59 23.15 19.72 6.23
N LEU A 60 23.07 18.95 7.32
CA LEU A 60 21.99 19.08 8.30
C LEU A 60 22.31 20.31 9.14
N SER A 61 21.58 21.41 8.96
CA SER A 61 21.62 22.54 9.88
C SER A 61 20.50 22.40 10.91
N SER A 62 20.92 22.14 12.14
CA SER A 62 20.13 22.22 13.36
C SER A 62 19.56 23.64 13.52
N ASN A 63 18.23 23.79 13.59
CA ASN A 63 17.62 25.00 14.12
C ASN A 63 17.12 24.74 15.53
N SER A 64 17.90 25.27 16.47
CA SER A 64 17.58 25.42 17.89
C SER A 64 16.35 26.31 18.08
N TYR A 65 15.26 25.74 18.60
CA TYR A 65 14.13 26.52 19.10
C TYR A 65 14.45 27.10 20.48
N ALA A 66 14.54 28.43 20.52
CA ALA A 66 14.57 29.18 21.76
C ALA A 66 13.17 29.20 22.39
N ARG A 67 13.14 28.75 23.64
CA ARG A 67 11.99 28.72 24.55
C ARG A 67 11.66 30.15 24.97
N SER A 68 10.39 30.57 24.87
CA SER A 68 9.86 31.65 25.70
C SER A 68 8.42 31.37 26.09
N SER A 69 8.17 31.53 27.38
CA SER A 69 7.02 31.08 28.16
C SER A 69 6.22 32.29 28.66
N ILE A 70 4.96 32.45 28.23
CA ILE A 70 3.90 33.26 28.88
C ILE A 70 2.59 32.64 28.36
N GLY A 71 1.58 32.20 29.12
CA GLY A 71 0.99 32.74 30.36
C GLY A 71 -0.46 33.19 30.06
N GLN A 72 -1.41 32.26 30.18
CA GLN A 72 -2.88 32.36 30.36
C GLN A 72 -3.71 33.61 29.93
N SER A 73 -4.83 33.29 29.26
CA SER A 73 -6.23 33.68 29.57
C SER A 73 -7.04 34.45 28.51
N SER A 74 -8.32 34.11 28.51
CA SER A 74 -9.47 34.41 27.66
C SER A 74 -9.87 35.88 27.46
N SER A 75 -10.30 36.24 26.24
CA SER A 75 -11.68 36.66 25.87
C SER A 75 -11.74 37.71 24.74
N SER A 76 -12.55 37.39 23.71
CA SER A 76 -13.21 38.21 22.68
C SER A 76 -12.63 39.56 22.21
N LYS A 77 -12.36 39.70 20.90
CA LYS A 77 -13.12 40.55 19.95
C LYS A 77 -12.40 40.62 18.59
N SER A 78 -13.20 40.71 17.54
CA SER A 78 -12.75 40.96 16.18
C SER A 78 -12.11 42.34 16.05
N SER A 79 -10.90 42.39 15.50
CA SER A 79 -10.37 43.56 14.82
C SER A 79 -9.46 43.10 13.68
N SER A 80 -9.86 43.47 12.48
CA SER A 80 -9.13 43.35 11.24
C SER A 80 -7.77 44.04 11.32
N SER A 81 -6.70 43.29 11.09
CA SER A 81 -5.44 43.81 10.54
C SER A 81 -4.88 42.80 9.55
N ALA A 82 -4.82 43.21 8.28
CA ALA A 82 -4.21 42.47 7.20
C ALA A 82 -2.70 42.33 7.44
N GLY A 83 -2.31 41.18 7.97
CA GLY A 83 -1.02 40.55 7.71
C GLY A 83 -1.33 39.25 6.99
N SER A 84 -1.04 39.17 5.69
CA SER A 84 -1.14 37.94 4.91
C SER A 84 -0.09 36.96 5.42
N LEU A 85 -0.38 36.26 6.51
CA LEU A 85 0.24 34.97 6.80
C LEU A 85 -0.16 34.06 5.64
N SER A 86 0.82 33.63 4.84
CA SER A 86 0.61 32.61 3.81
C SER A 86 -0.14 31.44 4.44
N ALA A 87 -1.32 31.11 3.93
CA ALA A 87 -2.13 30.01 4.45
C ALA A 87 -1.34 28.70 4.27
N ILE A 88 -0.86 28.13 5.37
CA ILE A 88 -0.20 26.83 5.40
C ILE A 88 -1.27 25.74 5.33
N THR A 89 -1.06 24.75 4.47
CA THR A 89 -1.93 23.56 4.38
C THR A 89 -1.25 22.37 5.03
N GLN A 90 -1.89 21.80 6.03
CA GLN A 90 -1.40 20.60 6.71
C GLN A 90 -1.73 19.34 5.88
N LEU A 91 -0.77 18.44 5.75
CA LEU A 91 -0.90 17.14 5.10
C LEU A 91 -0.68 16.01 6.12
N PRO A 92 -1.32 14.84 5.96
CA PRO A 92 -2.29 14.52 4.94
C PRO A 92 -3.63 15.23 5.19
N ILE A 93 -4.38 15.48 4.12
CA ILE A 93 -5.80 15.83 4.26
C ILE A 93 -6.56 14.53 4.41
N GLU A 94 -7.11 14.33 5.61
CA GLU A 94 -7.88 13.14 5.95
C GLU A 94 -9.37 13.38 5.69
N VAL A 95 -9.87 12.83 4.58
CA VAL A 95 -11.29 12.86 4.20
C VAL A 95 -11.96 11.62 4.80
N LEU A 96 -12.08 11.62 6.14
CA LEU A 96 -12.50 10.47 6.94
C LEU A 96 -13.71 10.81 7.83
N SER A 97 -14.74 9.99 7.77
CA SER A 97 -15.95 10.14 8.61
C SER A 97 -16.64 8.79 8.83
N GLY A 98 -17.54 8.74 9.82
CA GLY A 98 -18.37 7.55 10.07
C GLY A 98 -19.38 7.25 8.95
N ALA A 99 -19.68 8.23 8.08
CA ALA A 99 -20.58 8.08 6.94
C ALA A 99 -20.15 8.98 5.76
N PRO A 100 -20.53 8.66 4.51
CA PRO A 100 -20.26 9.51 3.35
C PRO A 100 -20.84 10.94 3.47
N GLY A 101 -20.27 11.87 2.71
CA GLY A 101 -20.72 13.27 2.59
C GLY A 101 -19.78 14.31 3.20
N LEU A 102 -18.75 13.88 3.95
CA LEU A 102 -17.74 14.80 4.50
C LEU A 102 -17.01 15.54 3.39
N ILE A 103 -16.80 16.85 3.57
CA ILE A 103 -15.99 17.70 2.70
C ILE A 103 -14.84 18.31 3.52
N GLU A 104 -13.62 18.17 3.03
CA GLU A 104 -12.41 18.74 3.62
C GLU A 104 -11.79 19.78 2.67
N PRO A 105 -11.66 21.05 3.11
CA PRO A 105 -11.00 22.08 2.33
C PRO A 105 -9.48 22.06 2.50
N ALA A 106 -8.77 22.52 1.48
CA ALA A 106 -7.33 22.77 1.52
C ALA A 106 -6.99 24.02 0.70
N THR A 107 -5.97 24.77 1.14
CA THR A 107 -5.51 25.96 0.41
C THR A 107 -4.24 25.67 -0.37
N ILE A 108 -4.24 25.98 -1.66
CA ILE A 108 -3.03 25.94 -2.49
C ILE A 108 -2.67 27.35 -2.93
N LEU A 109 -1.37 27.65 -3.00
CA LEU A 109 -0.86 28.95 -3.44
C LEU A 109 -0.23 28.81 -4.83
N VAL A 110 -0.90 29.32 -5.86
CA VAL A 110 -0.42 29.27 -7.24
C VAL A 110 0.50 30.47 -7.51
N LYS A 111 1.75 30.19 -7.91
CA LYS A 111 2.75 31.21 -8.32
C LYS A 111 2.88 31.37 -9.84
N GLY A 112 2.49 30.34 -10.60
CA GLY A 112 2.56 30.34 -12.06
C GLY A 112 1.36 31.03 -12.73
N ALA A 113 1.43 31.19 -14.05
CA ALA A 113 0.29 31.62 -14.84
C ALA A 113 -0.78 30.51 -14.84
N PRO A 114 -2.02 30.74 -14.37
CA PRO A 114 -3.03 29.68 -14.29
C PRO A 114 -3.36 29.06 -15.65
N SER A 115 -3.18 29.82 -16.73
CA SER A 115 -3.38 29.35 -18.11
C SER A 115 -2.37 28.30 -18.58
N SER A 116 -1.24 28.10 -17.87
CA SER A 116 -0.28 27.03 -18.16
C SER A 116 -0.57 25.75 -17.39
N ALA A 117 -1.53 25.75 -16.46
CA ALA A 117 -1.91 24.56 -15.72
C ALA A 117 -2.52 23.52 -16.69
N SER A 118 -2.14 22.26 -16.51
CA SER A 118 -2.67 21.14 -17.27
C SER A 118 -3.46 20.19 -16.38
N TYR A 119 -2.94 19.86 -15.20
CA TYR A 119 -3.61 18.95 -14.28
C TYR A 119 -3.30 19.26 -12.81
N LEU A 120 -4.25 18.92 -11.95
CA LEU A 120 -4.06 18.73 -10.52
C LEU A 120 -3.48 17.33 -10.30
N TRP A 121 -2.31 17.25 -9.72
CA TRP A 121 -1.67 15.99 -9.31
C TRP A 121 -1.96 15.74 -7.83
N LEU A 122 -2.39 14.53 -7.48
CA LEU A 122 -2.65 14.13 -6.10
C LEU A 122 -1.98 12.78 -5.83
N ARG A 123 -1.29 12.65 -4.70
CA ARG A 123 -0.96 11.35 -4.12
C ARG A 123 -2.01 11.02 -3.09
N THR A 124 -2.76 9.95 -3.33
CA THR A 124 -3.92 9.58 -2.51
C THR A 124 -3.68 8.25 -1.82
N HIS A 125 -4.28 8.05 -0.64
CA HIS A 125 -4.25 6.77 0.07
C HIS A 125 -5.66 6.31 0.39
N ARG A 126 -5.93 5.02 0.13
CA ARG A 126 -7.24 4.35 0.32
C ARG A 126 -8.39 4.96 -0.49
N LEU A 127 -8.07 5.64 -1.60
CA LEU A 127 -9.06 6.03 -2.60
C LEU A 127 -9.58 4.81 -3.40
N THR A 128 -8.84 3.69 -3.37
CA THR A 128 -9.20 2.37 -3.94
C THR A 128 -10.20 1.61 -3.07
N TRP A 129 -11.02 0.74 -3.66
CA TRP A 129 -11.90 -0.16 -2.92
C TRP A 129 -11.13 -1.36 -2.37
N ARG A 130 -11.51 -1.88 -1.19
CA ARG A 130 -10.81 -3.06 -0.64
C ARG A 130 -11.08 -4.32 -1.44
N GLU A 131 -12.24 -4.39 -2.10
CA GLU A 131 -12.73 -5.57 -2.84
C GLU A 131 -12.10 -5.76 -4.24
N ASP A 132 -10.92 -5.21 -4.54
CA ASP A 132 -10.31 -5.33 -5.88
C ASP A 132 -8.94 -6.06 -5.89
N GLY A 133 -8.57 -6.74 -4.81
CA GLY A 133 -7.62 -7.86 -4.92
C GLY A 133 -8.31 -9.06 -5.57
N GLU A 134 -7.60 -9.85 -6.39
CA GLU A 134 -8.08 -11.03 -7.16
C GLU A 134 -8.93 -12.07 -6.35
N PHE A 135 -8.97 -11.96 -5.03
CA PHE A 135 -9.72 -12.81 -4.10
C PHE A 135 -10.87 -12.12 -3.36
N ALA A 136 -11.27 -10.91 -3.75
CA ALA A 136 -12.42 -10.28 -3.19
C ALA A 136 -13.69 -11.06 -3.56
N MET A 137 -14.09 -11.95 -2.66
CA MET A 137 -15.42 -12.52 -2.67
C MET A 137 -16.38 -11.34 -2.64
N LYS A 138 -17.20 -11.20 -3.67
CA LYS A 138 -18.37 -10.30 -3.67
C LYS A 138 -19.19 -10.66 -2.43
N PHE A 139 -18.97 -9.96 -1.33
CA PHE A 139 -19.81 -10.15 -0.16
C PHE A 139 -21.11 -9.40 -0.48
N ASN A 140 -22.22 -10.12 -0.53
CA ASN A 140 -23.55 -9.52 -0.64
C ASN A 140 -23.79 -8.62 -1.87
N GLY A 141 -23.20 -8.95 -3.03
CA GLY A 141 -23.48 -8.21 -4.26
C GLY A 141 -22.89 -6.80 -4.32
N SER A 142 -21.81 -6.50 -3.57
CA SER A 142 -21.04 -5.25 -3.67
C SER A 142 -20.81 -4.84 -5.12
N VAL A 143 -21.57 -3.83 -5.54
CA VAL A 143 -21.34 -3.03 -6.72
C VAL A 143 -20.53 -1.85 -6.23
N ARG A 144 -19.34 -1.60 -6.81
CA ARG A 144 -18.59 -0.37 -6.57
C ARG A 144 -19.58 0.80 -6.66
N PRO A 145 -19.84 1.55 -5.57
CA PRO A 145 -20.95 2.53 -5.54
C PRO A 145 -20.67 3.78 -6.40
N GLY A 146 -19.76 3.69 -7.36
CA GLY A 146 -19.19 4.79 -8.13
C GLY A 146 -17.81 5.17 -7.59
N SER A 147 -17.60 6.47 -7.44
CA SER A 147 -16.36 7.03 -6.89
C SER A 147 -16.38 7.01 -5.36
N LYS A 148 -15.24 6.71 -4.75
CA LYS A 148 -15.07 6.85 -3.30
C LYS A 148 -14.91 8.30 -2.89
N GLY A 149 -14.36 9.15 -3.76
CA GLY A 149 -14.11 10.54 -3.42
C GLY A 149 -14.01 11.44 -4.64
N SER A 150 -14.37 12.70 -4.44
CA SER A 150 -14.34 13.71 -5.49
C SER A 150 -13.54 14.94 -5.05
N VAL A 151 -13.14 15.74 -6.02
CA VAL A 151 -12.44 17.01 -5.80
C VAL A 151 -13.11 18.13 -6.59
N ARG A 152 -13.11 19.34 -6.04
CA ARG A 152 -13.47 20.57 -6.78
C ARG A 152 -12.53 21.71 -6.44
N LEU A 153 -12.50 22.71 -7.32
CA LEU A 153 -11.65 23.89 -7.20
C LEU A 153 -12.50 25.15 -7.11
N ASN A 154 -12.28 25.98 -6.10
CA ASN A 154 -12.89 27.30 -5.92
C ASN A 154 -14.42 27.30 -6.07
N GLY A 155 -15.09 26.23 -5.61
CA GLY A 155 -16.55 26.08 -5.74
C GLY A 155 -17.05 25.63 -7.12
N GLY A 156 -16.16 25.23 -8.04
CA GLY A 156 -16.49 24.65 -9.33
C GLY A 156 -17.16 23.27 -9.25
N PRO A 157 -17.36 22.59 -10.39
CA PRO A 157 -17.94 21.24 -10.42
C PRO A 157 -17.11 20.22 -9.64
N TRP A 158 -17.82 19.22 -9.09
CA TRP A 158 -17.18 18.03 -8.52
C TRP A 158 -16.68 17.12 -9.62
N VAL A 159 -15.39 16.80 -9.60
CA VAL A 159 -14.79 15.77 -10.43
C VAL A 159 -14.63 14.51 -9.59
N GLN A 160 -15.32 13.44 -9.99
CA GLN A 160 -15.23 12.13 -9.35
C GLN A 160 -13.87 11.49 -9.59
N LEU A 161 -13.18 11.05 -8.54
CA LEU A 161 -11.92 10.34 -8.65
C LEU A 161 -12.21 8.84 -8.76
N MET A 162 -12.26 8.33 -9.98
CA MET A 162 -12.55 6.92 -10.26
C MET A 162 -12.00 6.50 -11.62
N ASN A 163 -11.68 5.21 -11.75
CA ASN A 163 -11.37 4.63 -13.04
C ASN A 163 -12.57 4.82 -14.00
N GLY A 164 -12.30 5.22 -15.23
CA GLY A 164 -13.32 5.45 -16.26
C GLY A 164 -13.87 6.89 -16.32
N ASN A 165 -13.55 7.76 -15.36
CA ASN A 165 -13.78 9.19 -15.54
C ASN A 165 -12.73 9.78 -16.49
N ALA A 166 -13.15 10.30 -17.65
CA ALA A 166 -12.25 10.88 -18.65
C ALA A 166 -11.43 12.08 -18.15
N ALA A 167 -11.88 12.75 -17.08
CA ALA A 167 -11.17 13.85 -16.44
C ALA A 167 -10.04 13.40 -15.50
N MET A 168 -9.91 12.11 -15.24
CA MET A 168 -8.94 11.56 -14.28
C MET A 168 -8.13 10.41 -14.90
N SER A 169 -6.84 10.38 -14.59
CA SER A 169 -5.94 9.28 -14.92
C SER A 169 -4.98 9.00 -13.77
N CYS A 170 -4.36 7.82 -13.74
CA CYS A 170 -3.23 7.56 -12.83
C CYS A 170 -1.89 7.87 -13.51
N GLU A 171 -0.87 8.10 -12.68
CA GLU A 171 0.52 8.02 -13.14
C GLU A 171 0.82 6.65 -13.77
N LYS A 172 1.81 6.61 -14.68
CA LYS A 172 2.09 5.44 -15.51
C LYS A 172 2.27 4.16 -14.68
N HIS A 173 3.07 4.25 -13.62
CA HIS A 173 3.36 3.11 -12.75
C HIS A 173 2.05 2.52 -12.18
N GLU A 174 1.23 3.30 -11.50
CA GLU A 174 -0.03 2.82 -10.94
C GLU A 174 -1.04 2.39 -12.00
N ALA A 175 -1.04 3.02 -13.18
CA ALA A 175 -1.89 2.62 -14.31
C ALA A 175 -1.56 1.20 -14.80
N GLU A 176 -0.28 0.83 -14.85
CA GLU A 176 0.16 -0.53 -15.23
C GLU A 176 -0.32 -1.60 -14.25
N TYR A 177 -0.58 -1.23 -12.99
CA TYR A 177 -1.13 -2.12 -11.95
C TYR A 177 -2.64 -1.96 -11.74
N GLY A 178 -3.37 -1.30 -12.65
CA GLY A 178 -4.84 -1.22 -12.60
C GLY A 178 -5.40 0.07 -11.98
N CYS A 179 -4.56 1.05 -11.65
CA CYS A 179 -4.94 2.35 -11.09
C CYS A 179 -5.82 2.17 -9.83
N LEU A 180 -7.01 2.77 -9.77
CA LEU A 180 -7.87 2.69 -8.57
C LEU A 180 -8.55 1.32 -8.37
N ASN A 181 -8.48 0.45 -9.38
CA ASN A 181 -8.94 -0.93 -9.30
C ASN A 181 -7.76 -1.91 -9.11
N GLY A 182 -6.56 -1.37 -8.89
CA GLY A 182 -5.33 -2.12 -8.75
C GLY A 182 -5.08 -2.61 -7.33
N THR A 183 -3.92 -3.24 -7.14
CA THR A 183 -3.48 -3.75 -5.84
C THR A 183 -2.91 -2.69 -4.90
N TYR A 184 -2.59 -1.50 -5.43
CA TYR A 184 -1.99 -0.42 -4.66
C TYR A 184 -3.01 0.35 -3.83
N MET A 185 -2.61 0.66 -2.60
CA MET A 185 -3.42 1.43 -1.65
C MET A 185 -3.06 2.91 -1.66
N THR A 186 -1.85 3.24 -2.10
CA THR A 186 -1.41 4.62 -2.33
C THR A 186 -1.19 4.81 -3.82
N VAL A 187 -1.95 5.71 -4.43
CA VAL A 187 -1.89 5.94 -5.88
C VAL A 187 -1.76 7.42 -6.21
N ARG A 188 -0.97 7.72 -7.24
CA ARG A 188 -0.86 9.06 -7.82
C ARG A 188 -1.83 9.22 -8.98
N VAL A 189 -2.63 10.27 -8.89
CA VAL A 189 -3.69 10.59 -9.84
C VAL A 189 -3.49 11.98 -10.42
N ARG A 190 -3.90 12.14 -11.68
CA ARG A 190 -3.95 13.41 -12.40
C ARG A 190 -5.41 13.72 -12.72
N VAL A 191 -5.84 14.93 -12.37
CA VAL A 191 -7.17 15.46 -12.69
C VAL A 191 -7.00 16.62 -13.65
N ALA A 192 -7.61 16.55 -14.82
CA ALA A 192 -7.52 17.60 -15.83
C ALA A 192 -8.04 18.93 -15.26
N ILE A 193 -7.26 20.01 -15.42
CA ILE A 193 -7.58 21.29 -14.76
C ILE A 193 -8.85 21.93 -15.33
N ASP A 194 -9.14 21.69 -16.60
CA ASP A 194 -10.33 22.18 -17.31
C ASP A 194 -11.62 21.54 -16.80
N ALA A 195 -11.56 20.27 -16.41
CA ALA A 195 -12.68 19.55 -15.80
C ALA A 195 -13.10 20.11 -14.44
N LEU A 196 -12.19 20.81 -13.74
CA LEU A 196 -12.50 21.51 -12.49
C LEU A 196 -13.29 22.82 -12.71
N GLY A 197 -13.49 23.22 -13.97
CA GLY A 197 -14.46 24.23 -14.39
C GLY A 197 -14.28 25.62 -13.80
N SER A 198 -15.29 26.48 -13.99
CA SER A 198 -15.30 27.85 -13.44
C SER A 198 -15.60 27.88 -11.94
N PRO A 199 -14.98 28.78 -11.16
CA PRO A 199 -14.18 29.94 -11.59
C PRO A 199 -12.74 29.60 -11.98
N GLY A 200 -12.35 28.32 -11.88
CA GLY A 200 -11.04 27.84 -12.32
C GLY A 200 -9.91 28.24 -11.39
N LEU A 201 -8.70 27.91 -11.81
CA LEU A 201 -7.47 28.26 -11.10
C LEU A 201 -7.17 29.75 -11.25
N LYS A 202 -6.78 30.41 -10.15
CA LYS A 202 -6.34 31.81 -10.13
C LYS A 202 -4.94 31.94 -9.54
N VAL A 203 -4.27 33.05 -9.82
CA VAL A 203 -2.99 33.38 -9.16
C VAL A 203 -3.25 33.59 -7.65
N GLY A 204 -2.32 33.13 -6.82
CA GLY A 204 -2.43 33.21 -5.37
C GLY A 204 -3.26 32.09 -4.76
N ALA A 205 -4.05 32.41 -3.73
CA ALA A 205 -4.79 31.42 -2.96
C ALA A 205 -5.97 30.81 -3.73
N ASN A 206 -6.03 29.48 -3.76
CA ASN A 206 -7.15 28.71 -4.27
C ASN A 206 -7.60 27.72 -3.21
N THR A 207 -8.89 27.40 -3.19
CA THR A 207 -9.47 26.38 -2.31
C THR A 207 -9.72 25.13 -3.12
N LEU A 208 -9.06 24.03 -2.76
CA LEU A 208 -9.48 22.69 -3.14
C LEU A 208 -10.43 22.16 -2.07
N GLU A 209 -11.45 21.44 -2.48
CA GLU A 209 -12.34 20.73 -1.57
C GLU A 209 -12.39 19.27 -1.99
N PHE A 210 -12.22 18.38 -1.03
CA PHE A 210 -12.22 16.93 -1.22
C PHE A 210 -13.41 16.33 -0.50
N ARG A 211 -14.16 15.45 -1.18
CA ARG A 211 -15.36 14.83 -0.61
C ARG A 211 -15.19 13.32 -0.48
N PHE A 212 -15.76 12.78 0.60
CA PHE A 212 -15.99 11.34 0.73
C PHE A 212 -17.36 11.01 0.15
N ASP A 213 -17.39 10.41 -1.04
CA ASP A 213 -18.61 10.25 -1.84
C ASP A 213 -19.40 9.01 -1.41
N ALA A 214 -18.71 7.88 -1.18
CA ALA A 214 -19.34 6.60 -0.89
C ALA A 214 -18.40 5.64 -0.15
N THR A 215 -18.97 4.60 0.47
CA THR A 215 -18.23 3.52 1.15
C THR A 215 -18.65 2.16 0.60
N ASP A 216 -17.72 1.20 0.63
CA ASP A 216 -17.92 -0.23 0.37
C ASP A 216 -18.38 -0.98 1.62
N GLY A 217 -18.72 -0.27 2.70
CA GLY A 217 -19.02 -0.87 4.00
C GLY A 217 -17.78 -1.36 4.76
N VAL A 218 -16.57 -1.17 4.21
CA VAL A 218 -15.31 -1.57 4.85
C VAL A 218 -14.40 -0.37 5.14
N SER A 219 -14.40 0.64 4.27
CA SER A 219 -13.56 1.82 4.37
C SER A 219 -14.34 3.07 4.81
N SER A 220 -13.78 3.83 5.74
CA SER A 220 -14.40 5.03 6.35
C SER A 220 -13.84 6.34 5.79
N GLY A 221 -13.37 6.32 4.54
CA GLY A 221 -12.80 7.49 3.87
C GLY A 221 -11.48 7.21 3.15
N TRP A 222 -10.78 8.30 2.81
CA TRP A 222 -9.51 8.30 2.08
C TRP A 222 -8.64 9.51 2.46
N ARG A 223 -7.43 9.60 1.93
CA ARG A 223 -6.48 10.69 2.27
C ARG A 223 -5.83 11.27 1.03
N VAL A 224 -5.47 12.56 1.11
CA VAL A 224 -4.50 13.21 0.20
C VAL A 224 -3.19 13.39 0.95
N LEU A 225 -2.14 12.69 0.51
CA LEU A 225 -0.81 12.70 1.12
C LEU A 225 0.09 13.81 0.57
N ALA A 226 -0.12 14.16 -0.69
CA ALA A 226 0.59 15.22 -1.39
C ALA A 226 -0.27 15.73 -2.55
N MET A 227 -0.05 16.97 -2.96
CA MET A 227 -0.72 17.55 -4.11
C MET A 227 0.16 18.58 -4.81
N ASP A 228 -0.11 18.80 -6.09
CA ASP A 228 0.55 19.80 -6.91
C ASP A 228 -0.37 20.24 -8.04
N VAL A 229 -0.15 21.42 -8.61
CA VAL A 229 -0.75 21.82 -9.88
C VAL A 229 0.38 21.94 -10.89
N ARG A 230 0.29 21.16 -11.98
CA ARG A 230 1.40 21.02 -12.92
C ARG A 230 1.01 21.45 -14.32
N ASP A 231 2.01 21.95 -15.06
CA ASP A 231 1.90 22.15 -16.50
C ASP A 231 2.01 20.82 -17.27
N ALA A 232 1.92 20.88 -18.61
CA ALA A 232 2.02 19.71 -19.48
C ALA A 232 3.39 19.00 -19.40
N ASN A 233 4.44 19.71 -18.97
CA ASN A 233 5.80 19.17 -18.81
C ASN A 233 6.03 18.60 -17.39
N GLY A 234 5.04 18.70 -16.50
CA GLY A 234 5.14 18.25 -15.12
C GLY A 234 5.79 19.25 -14.17
N GLN A 235 5.99 20.51 -14.58
CA GLN A 235 6.54 21.55 -13.72
C GLN A 235 5.49 22.08 -12.74
N THR A 236 5.89 22.24 -11.48
CA THR A 236 5.01 22.77 -10.42
C THR A 236 4.67 24.24 -10.66
N LEU A 237 3.38 24.56 -10.50
CA LEU A 237 2.85 25.92 -10.50
C LEU A 237 2.51 26.41 -9.09
N LEU A 238 2.79 25.61 -8.07
CA LEU A 238 2.54 25.95 -6.67
C LEU A 238 3.78 26.57 -6.00
N THR A 239 3.51 27.45 -5.03
CA THR A 239 4.46 27.74 -3.95
C THR A 239 4.33 26.63 -2.93
N ASP A 240 5.45 26.17 -2.37
CA ASP A 240 5.40 25.21 -1.29
C ASP A 240 4.82 25.87 -0.03
N ASN A 241 3.58 25.53 0.29
CA ASN A 241 2.86 25.97 1.48
C ASN A 241 2.37 24.79 2.31
N PHE A 242 2.98 23.61 2.13
CA PHE A 242 2.55 22.38 2.79
C PHE A 242 3.40 22.07 4.02
N VAL A 243 2.75 21.62 5.10
CA VAL A 243 3.42 21.12 6.29
C VAL A 243 2.89 19.73 6.61
N GLN A 244 3.79 18.78 6.84
CA GLN A 244 3.39 17.44 7.25
C GLN A 244 2.98 17.45 8.73
N ASP A 245 1.84 16.83 9.01
CA ASP A 245 1.36 16.56 10.35
C ASP A 245 2.39 15.71 11.10
N ASN A 246 2.69 16.12 12.32
CA ASN A 246 3.75 15.55 13.13
C ASN A 246 3.17 14.78 14.31
N PRO A 247 3.26 13.44 14.33
CA PRO A 247 2.73 12.63 15.42
C PRO A 247 3.40 12.87 16.77
N ASP A 248 4.60 13.45 16.80
CA ASP A 248 5.25 13.82 18.06
C ASP A 248 4.47 14.92 18.83
N ASP A 249 3.67 15.72 18.11
CA ASP A 249 2.89 16.83 18.66
C ASP A 249 1.44 16.41 18.99
N TRP A 250 1.08 15.13 18.80
CA TRP A 250 -0.27 14.65 19.03
C TRP A 250 -0.57 14.41 20.51
N GLU A 251 -1.59 15.09 21.02
CA GLU A 251 -2.10 14.89 22.37
C GLU A 251 -3.39 14.05 22.38
N PRO A 252 -3.74 13.41 23.52
CA PRO A 252 -5.06 12.83 23.74
C PRO A 252 -6.15 13.90 23.55
N PRO A 253 -7.20 13.66 22.74
CA PRO A 253 -8.28 14.62 22.58
C PRO A 253 -9.08 14.84 23.89
N LEU A 254 -9.06 13.86 24.80
CA LEU A 254 -9.57 13.95 26.17
C LEU A 254 -8.47 13.47 27.12
N ASN A 255 -7.93 14.38 27.95
CA ASN A 255 -6.72 14.11 28.73
C ASN A 255 -6.97 13.73 30.20
N ASN A 256 -8.23 13.60 30.63
CA ASN A 256 -8.52 13.21 32.00
C ASN A 256 -8.50 11.67 32.15
N PRO A 257 -8.10 11.14 33.33
CA PRO A 257 -8.00 9.70 33.55
C PRO A 257 -9.31 8.93 33.37
N THR A 258 -10.45 9.56 33.63
CA THR A 258 -11.78 8.92 33.51
C THR A 258 -12.11 8.63 32.05
N ASP A 259 -11.85 9.57 31.14
CA ASP A 259 -12.09 9.38 29.70
C ASP A 259 -11.11 8.36 29.09
N ILE A 260 -9.85 8.36 29.54
CA ILE A 260 -8.85 7.37 29.11
C ILE A 260 -9.28 5.96 29.57
N ALA A 261 -9.71 5.80 30.82
CA ALA A 261 -10.23 4.53 31.33
C ALA A 261 -11.52 4.09 30.63
N ALA A 262 -12.39 5.02 30.26
CA ALA A 262 -13.57 4.72 29.44
C ALA A 262 -13.17 4.23 28.04
N GLY A 263 -12.13 4.83 27.45
CA GLY A 263 -11.56 4.40 26.17
C GLY A 263 -11.05 2.96 26.18
N ASP A 264 -10.35 2.54 27.24
CA ASP A 264 -9.91 1.15 27.46
C ASP A 264 -11.07 0.15 27.48
N VAL A 265 -12.12 0.49 28.24
CA VAL A 265 -13.33 -0.33 28.32
C VAL A 265 -14.01 -0.44 26.95
N LEU A 266 -14.10 0.66 26.21
CA LEU A 266 -14.69 0.66 24.87
C LEU A 266 -13.85 -0.19 23.89
N TRP A 267 -12.52 -0.04 23.92
CA TRP A 267 -11.60 -0.79 23.07
C TRP A 267 -11.80 -2.32 23.18
N SER A 268 -11.99 -2.80 24.41
CA SER A 268 -12.09 -4.22 24.71
C SER A 268 -13.53 -4.76 24.78
N ARG A 269 -14.56 -3.90 24.96
CA ARG A 269 -15.93 -4.35 25.28
C ARG A 269 -17.06 -3.62 24.56
N ALA A 270 -16.79 -2.62 23.72
CA ALA A 270 -17.84 -1.88 23.03
C ALA A 270 -18.77 -2.80 22.22
N ALA A 271 -20.08 -2.49 22.25
CA ALA A 271 -21.00 -3.05 21.28
C ALA A 271 -20.78 -2.33 19.94
N LEU A 272 -20.30 -3.07 18.95
CA LEU A 272 -19.96 -2.53 17.63
C LEU A 272 -21.00 -2.98 16.60
N THR A 273 -21.09 -2.24 15.50
CA THR A 273 -21.88 -2.63 14.33
C THR A 273 -21.06 -2.56 13.04
N ASP A 274 -21.53 -3.24 12.00
CA ASP A 274 -21.06 -3.02 10.64
C ASP A 274 -21.67 -1.74 10.02
N PHE A 275 -21.25 -1.45 8.79
CA PHE A 275 -21.87 -0.42 7.98
C PHE A 275 -23.21 -0.95 7.44
N GLY A 276 -24.28 -0.69 8.17
CA GLY A 276 -25.57 -1.38 7.98
C GLY A 276 -26.30 -1.63 9.30
N GLN A 277 -25.62 -1.39 10.42
CA GLN A 277 -26.13 -1.53 11.80
C GLN A 277 -26.36 -2.98 12.23
N THR A 278 -25.76 -3.96 11.53
CA THR A 278 -25.70 -5.34 12.00
C THR A 278 -24.76 -5.41 13.19
N PRO A 279 -25.17 -6.01 14.32
CA PRO A 279 -24.26 -6.20 15.46
C PRO A 279 -23.03 -7.03 15.09
N ILE A 280 -21.88 -6.61 15.61
CA ILE A 280 -20.59 -7.32 15.51
C ILE A 280 -20.26 -7.89 16.90
N HIS A 281 -19.98 -9.19 16.96
CA HIS A 281 -19.54 -9.90 18.15
C HIS A 281 -18.10 -9.55 18.51
N GLY A 282 -17.23 -9.38 17.52
CA GLY A 282 -15.88 -8.87 17.70
C GLY A 282 -15.82 -7.50 18.39
N LYS A 283 -14.65 -7.19 18.92
CA LYS A 283 -14.30 -5.91 19.57
C LYS A 283 -13.15 -5.26 18.83
N CYS A 284 -12.80 -4.02 19.16
CA CYS A 284 -11.65 -3.38 18.51
C CYS A 284 -10.38 -4.23 18.71
N ALA A 285 -10.17 -4.71 19.94
CA ALA A 285 -9.11 -5.63 20.33
C ALA A 285 -9.19 -7.04 19.69
N SER A 286 -10.29 -7.40 19.02
CA SER A 286 -10.39 -8.69 18.30
C SER A 286 -9.66 -8.66 16.95
N CYS A 287 -9.53 -7.48 16.34
CA CYS A 287 -8.86 -7.30 15.04
C CYS A 287 -7.52 -6.58 15.16
N HIS A 288 -7.40 -5.66 16.11
CA HIS A 288 -6.20 -4.90 16.41
C HIS A 288 -5.40 -5.53 17.54
N GLU A 289 -4.23 -4.96 17.86
CA GLU A 289 -3.47 -5.41 19.02
C GLU A 289 -4.29 -5.19 20.31
N SER A 290 -4.13 -6.06 21.32
CA SER A 290 -4.99 -6.08 22.51
C SER A 290 -5.08 -4.74 23.25
N GLU A 291 -4.01 -3.94 23.23
CA GLU A 291 -3.92 -2.61 23.85
C GLU A 291 -4.05 -1.48 22.81
N GLY A 292 -4.18 -1.82 21.53
CA GLY A 292 -4.23 -0.87 20.41
C GLY A 292 -2.89 -0.20 20.11
N TYR A 293 -1.80 -0.81 20.56
CA TYR A 293 -0.43 -0.37 20.30
C TYR A 293 -0.16 -0.14 18.80
N ASP A 294 -0.70 -1.01 17.94
CA ASP A 294 -0.53 -0.91 16.49
C ASP A 294 -1.02 0.42 15.93
N LEU A 295 -2.14 0.94 16.43
CA LEU A 295 -2.66 2.25 16.01
C LEU A 295 -1.77 3.41 16.43
N LYS A 296 -1.09 3.30 17.58
CA LYS A 296 -0.08 4.27 18.02
C LYS A 296 1.19 4.16 17.18
N TYR A 297 1.73 2.94 17.02
CA TYR A 297 2.97 2.69 16.28
C TYR A 297 2.89 3.09 14.80
N PHE A 298 1.79 2.74 14.12
CA PHE A 298 1.56 3.14 12.73
C PHE A 298 0.99 4.55 12.59
N ASN A 299 0.95 5.34 13.68
CA ASN A 299 0.52 6.74 13.68
C ASN A 299 -0.83 6.95 12.99
N TYR A 300 -1.85 6.18 13.37
CA TYR A 300 -3.23 6.53 13.01
C TYR A 300 -3.63 7.76 13.80
N SER A 301 -4.03 8.83 13.11
CA SER A 301 -4.40 10.12 13.71
C SER A 301 -5.61 10.00 14.64
N ASN A 302 -5.80 10.99 15.52
CA ASN A 302 -6.99 11.06 16.36
C ASN A 302 -8.26 11.06 15.50
N LYS A 303 -8.25 11.81 14.39
CA LYS A 303 -9.37 11.89 13.46
C LYS A 303 -9.69 10.54 12.83
N SER A 304 -8.68 9.78 12.40
CA SER A 304 -8.86 8.45 11.83
C SER A 304 -9.46 7.47 12.84
N ILE A 305 -9.00 7.50 14.09
CA ILE A 305 -9.51 6.63 15.16
C ILE A 305 -10.97 6.99 15.45
N ILE A 306 -11.28 8.27 15.67
CA ILE A 306 -12.64 8.75 15.94
C ILE A 306 -13.60 8.40 14.81
N ALA A 307 -13.24 8.70 13.55
CA ALA A 307 -14.06 8.42 12.38
C ALA A 307 -14.35 6.92 12.25
N ARG A 308 -13.35 6.06 12.52
CA ARG A 308 -13.53 4.61 12.45
C ARG A 308 -14.36 4.06 13.62
N SER A 309 -14.25 4.63 14.82
CA SER A 309 -15.15 4.30 15.92
C SER A 309 -16.61 4.64 15.58
N MET A 310 -16.86 5.81 14.98
CA MET A 310 -18.20 6.20 14.53
C MET A 310 -18.74 5.30 13.42
N PHE A 311 -17.87 4.87 12.51
CA PHE A 311 -18.22 3.89 11.47
C PHE A 311 -18.74 2.57 12.07
N HIS A 312 -18.25 2.19 13.26
CA HIS A 312 -18.70 1.00 13.99
C HIS A 312 -19.81 1.27 15.01
N GLY A 313 -20.60 2.34 14.81
CA GLY A 313 -21.81 2.62 15.58
C GLY A 313 -21.58 3.35 16.91
N LEU A 314 -20.35 3.77 17.21
CA LEU A 314 -20.05 4.55 18.41
C LEU A 314 -20.33 6.04 18.22
N SER A 315 -20.57 6.75 19.31
CA SER A 315 -20.64 8.22 19.30
C SER A 315 -19.26 8.85 19.10
N GLU A 316 -19.24 10.11 18.68
CA GLU A 316 -17.99 10.89 18.58
C GLU A 316 -17.25 10.97 19.92
N LEU A 317 -17.97 11.12 21.04
CA LEU A 317 -17.38 11.14 22.38
C LEU A 317 -16.66 9.82 22.70
N GLN A 318 -17.30 8.68 22.43
CA GLN A 318 -16.70 7.36 22.60
C GLN A 318 -15.47 7.19 21.69
N GLY A 319 -15.53 7.69 20.45
CA GLY A 319 -14.37 7.72 19.56
C GLY A 319 -13.21 8.54 20.13
N LYS A 320 -13.49 9.70 20.74
CA LYS A 320 -12.47 10.53 21.42
C LYS A 320 -11.89 9.84 22.65
N GLN A 321 -12.70 9.12 23.42
CA GLN A 321 -12.23 8.32 24.55
C GLN A 321 -11.27 7.21 24.09
N ILE A 322 -11.62 6.47 23.04
CA ILE A 322 -10.73 5.46 22.43
C ILE A 322 -9.45 6.11 21.91
N ALA A 323 -9.52 7.19 21.14
CA ALA A 323 -8.33 7.88 20.64
C ALA A 323 -7.41 8.35 21.79
N SER A 324 -7.99 8.82 22.89
CA SER A 324 -7.24 9.22 24.09
C SER A 324 -6.54 8.04 24.77
N TYR A 325 -7.24 6.90 24.88
CA TYR A 325 -6.67 5.64 25.36
C TYR A 325 -5.49 5.19 24.50
N ILE A 326 -5.63 5.18 23.16
CA ILE A 326 -4.54 4.82 22.24
C ILE A 326 -3.33 5.74 22.42
N ARG A 327 -3.54 7.05 22.59
CA ARG A 327 -2.43 7.99 22.83
C ARG A 327 -1.71 7.73 24.14
N SER A 328 -2.40 7.24 25.17
CA SER A 328 -1.82 6.92 26.47
C SER A 328 -0.96 5.65 26.50
N GLN A 329 -1.04 4.79 25.48
CA GLN A 329 -0.28 3.53 25.44
C GLN A 329 1.23 3.75 25.37
N ASP A 330 2.02 2.76 25.79
CA ASP A 330 3.47 2.78 25.55
C ASP A 330 3.74 2.71 24.04
N SER A 331 4.69 3.53 23.56
CA SER A 331 5.17 3.48 22.18
C SER A 331 6.07 2.27 21.90
N ARG A 332 6.55 1.56 22.93
CA ARG A 332 7.46 0.40 22.82
C ARG A 332 8.69 0.69 21.93
N LEU A 333 9.02 1.97 21.73
CA LEU A 333 10.16 2.44 20.96
C LEU A 333 11.39 2.56 21.87
N PRO A 334 12.60 2.32 21.35
CA PRO A 334 13.82 2.54 22.11
C PRO A 334 13.97 3.98 22.58
N GLN A 335 14.72 4.18 23.66
CA GLN A 335 15.00 5.51 24.18
C GLN A 335 15.67 6.39 23.11
N GLY A 336 15.16 7.61 22.94
CA GLY A 336 15.68 8.58 21.98
C GLY A 336 15.06 8.50 20.58
N VAL A 337 14.29 7.44 20.29
CA VAL A 337 13.51 7.32 19.06
C VAL A 337 12.17 8.01 19.23
N LYS A 338 11.80 8.85 18.27
CA LYS A 338 10.52 9.57 18.27
C LYS A 338 9.40 8.75 17.64
N ILE A 339 8.15 9.00 18.04
CA ILE A 339 7.00 8.29 17.46
C ILE A 339 6.80 8.67 15.98
N SER A 340 7.20 9.88 15.58
CA SER A 340 7.20 10.32 14.19
C SER A 340 8.12 9.48 13.28
N GLU A 341 9.13 8.80 13.82
CA GLU A 341 10.06 7.91 13.11
C GLU A 341 9.52 6.49 12.89
N ALA A 342 8.41 6.14 13.56
CA ALA A 342 7.69 4.89 13.38
C ALA A 342 6.84 4.87 12.09
N GLY A 343 5.78 4.07 12.07
CA GLY A 343 4.96 3.88 10.87
C GLY A 343 4.11 5.10 10.49
N ARG A 344 3.48 5.02 9.33
CA ARG A 344 2.32 5.85 8.96
C ARG A 344 1.23 4.93 8.39
N PRO A 345 -0.06 5.30 8.45
CA PRO A 345 -1.14 4.43 7.97
C PRO A 345 -1.04 4.08 6.48
N TRP A 346 -0.33 4.90 5.70
CA TRP A 346 -0.11 4.72 4.26
C TRP A 346 1.24 4.12 3.90
N ASN A 347 2.14 3.92 4.88
CA ASN A 347 3.43 3.27 4.67
C ASN A 347 3.28 1.76 4.89
N PRO A 348 3.58 0.93 3.89
CA PRO A 348 3.48 -0.50 4.04
C PRO A 348 4.45 -1.03 5.09
N PRO A 349 3.97 -1.88 6.02
CA PRO A 349 4.86 -2.58 6.92
C PRO A 349 5.92 -3.35 6.13
N TYR A 350 7.17 -3.23 6.57
CA TYR A 350 8.33 -3.88 5.94
C TYR A 350 8.56 -3.53 4.47
N GLN A 351 8.02 -2.41 3.94
CA GLN A 351 8.40 -1.93 2.61
C GLN A 351 9.94 -1.84 2.56
N PRO A 352 10.61 -2.60 1.69
CA PRO A 352 12.06 -2.60 1.65
C PRO A 352 12.56 -1.29 1.03
N GLY A 353 13.72 -0.85 1.49
CA GLY A 353 14.36 0.35 0.98
C GLY A 353 15.58 0.76 1.79
N PRO A 354 16.38 1.70 1.27
CA PRO A 354 17.65 2.08 1.87
C PRO A 354 17.50 2.62 3.30
N GLY A 355 18.41 2.22 4.18
CA GLY A 355 18.55 2.72 5.55
C GLY A 355 17.69 2.00 6.58
N LEU A 356 17.00 0.91 6.25
CA LEU A 356 16.16 0.17 7.18
C LEU A 356 16.98 -0.56 8.26
N ASP A 357 18.11 -1.19 7.89
CA ASP A 357 19.02 -1.89 8.80
C ASP A 357 19.83 -0.94 9.70
N ALA A 358 19.94 0.34 9.32
CA ALA A 358 20.54 1.36 10.16
C ALA A 358 19.60 1.82 11.30
N LYS A 359 18.30 1.50 11.20
CA LYS A 359 17.31 1.79 12.25
C LYS A 359 17.29 0.68 13.31
N PRO A 360 16.89 0.99 14.55
CA PRO A 360 16.55 -0.03 15.54
C PRO A 360 15.51 -1.02 15.01
N VAL A 361 15.60 -2.28 15.47
CA VAL A 361 14.76 -3.38 14.98
C VAL A 361 13.26 -3.11 15.17
N GLU A 362 12.90 -2.35 16.20
CA GLU A 362 11.54 -1.91 16.50
C GLU A 362 10.96 -1.03 15.39
N LEU A 363 11.78 -0.39 14.56
CA LEU A 363 11.35 0.43 13.42
C LEU A 363 11.30 -0.33 12.09
N TRP A 364 11.75 -1.59 12.04
CA TRP A 364 11.74 -2.35 10.78
C TRP A 364 10.32 -2.60 10.28
N ALA A 365 9.36 -2.78 11.19
CA ALA A 365 7.95 -2.95 10.85
C ALA A 365 7.32 -1.67 10.27
N ALA A 366 7.88 -0.48 10.51
CA ALA A 366 7.45 0.76 9.87
C ALA A 366 7.79 0.79 8.37
N GLY A 367 8.77 -0.02 7.95
CA GLY A 367 9.29 -0.05 6.59
C GLY A 367 10.04 1.22 6.18
N ALA A 368 10.54 1.23 4.95
CA ALA A 368 11.14 2.40 4.31
C ALA A 368 10.08 3.39 3.76
N GLY A 369 8.79 3.01 3.82
CA GLY A 369 7.66 3.84 3.40
C GLY A 369 7.43 3.87 1.89
N VAL A 370 6.32 4.49 1.47
CA VAL A 370 5.91 4.53 0.06
C VAL A 370 6.87 5.29 -0.86
N ASP A 371 7.78 6.08 -0.31
CA ASP A 371 8.80 6.81 -1.07
C ASP A 371 9.97 5.92 -1.50
N ALA A 372 10.11 4.73 -0.90
CA ALA A 372 11.06 3.72 -1.33
C ALA A 372 10.54 2.83 -2.46
N VAL A 373 9.29 2.99 -2.90
CA VAL A 373 8.74 2.26 -4.04
C VAL A 373 9.29 2.86 -5.33
N LEU A 374 9.91 2.02 -6.16
CA LEU A 374 10.49 2.43 -7.43
C LEU A 374 9.43 2.57 -8.53
N GLU A 375 9.70 3.40 -9.54
CA GLU A 375 8.83 3.54 -10.71
C GLU A 375 8.92 2.33 -11.66
N SER A 376 10.02 1.60 -11.61
CA SER A 376 10.24 0.39 -12.40
C SER A 376 11.34 -0.49 -11.82
N ASP A 377 11.30 -1.79 -12.10
CA ASP A 377 12.34 -2.73 -11.68
C ASP A 377 13.73 -2.35 -12.19
N SER A 378 13.80 -1.64 -13.33
CA SER A 378 15.08 -1.19 -13.90
C SER A 378 15.85 -0.23 -12.98
N GLN A 379 15.15 0.53 -12.14
CA GLN A 379 15.75 1.44 -11.16
C GLN A 379 16.40 0.68 -9.99
N MET A 380 15.99 -0.56 -9.72
CA MET A 380 16.60 -1.39 -8.68
C MET A 380 18.09 -1.65 -8.96
N LYS A 381 18.48 -1.60 -10.24
CA LYS A 381 19.87 -1.74 -10.67
C LYS A 381 20.81 -0.76 -9.95
N ASP A 382 20.40 0.49 -9.75
CA ASP A 382 21.25 1.51 -9.14
C ASP A 382 21.53 1.21 -7.65
N TYR A 383 20.64 0.45 -7.00
CA TYR A 383 20.79 -0.01 -5.62
C TYR A 383 21.58 -1.32 -5.52
N MET A 384 21.39 -2.23 -6.49
CA MET A 384 22.18 -3.46 -6.59
C MET A 384 23.64 -3.18 -6.95
N PHE A 385 23.88 -2.20 -7.82
CA PHE A 385 25.18 -1.86 -8.41
C PHE A 385 25.48 -0.36 -8.22
N PRO A 386 25.70 0.11 -6.98
CA PRO A 386 25.99 1.52 -6.75
C PRO A 386 27.23 1.95 -7.55
N GLY A 387 27.10 3.04 -8.33
CA GLY A 387 28.16 3.51 -9.23
C GLY A 387 28.43 2.61 -10.45
N GLY A 388 27.54 1.66 -10.75
CA GLY A 388 27.69 0.71 -11.86
C GLY A 388 28.69 -0.42 -11.60
N VAL A 389 29.16 -0.55 -10.36
CA VAL A 389 30.19 -1.53 -9.99
C VAL A 389 29.54 -2.84 -9.56
N TYR A 390 29.99 -3.95 -10.16
CA TYR A 390 29.66 -5.29 -9.69
C TYR A 390 30.45 -5.59 -8.41
N ASP A 391 29.74 -5.80 -7.30
CA ASP A 391 30.33 -6.26 -6.04
C ASP A 391 30.11 -7.77 -5.88
N PRO A 392 31.16 -8.61 -6.01
CA PRO A 392 31.05 -10.05 -5.81
C PRO A 392 30.61 -10.41 -4.38
N ASN A 393 30.80 -9.54 -3.39
CA ASN A 393 30.31 -9.77 -2.02
C ASN A 393 28.79 -9.59 -1.90
N ARG A 394 28.13 -8.98 -2.90
CA ARG A 394 26.67 -8.85 -2.97
C ARG A 394 26.04 -9.87 -3.91
N LEU A 395 26.70 -10.13 -5.04
CA LEU A 395 26.10 -10.84 -6.18
C LEU A 395 26.86 -12.10 -6.61
N GLY A 396 27.98 -12.41 -5.96
CA GLY A 396 28.71 -13.66 -6.17
C GLY A 396 27.94 -14.85 -5.59
N ALA A 397 28.44 -16.07 -5.83
CA ALA A 397 27.81 -17.30 -5.32
C ALA A 397 27.68 -17.35 -3.79
N THR A 398 28.53 -16.59 -3.09
CA THR A 398 28.51 -16.43 -1.62
C THR A 398 28.10 -15.01 -1.20
N GLY A 399 27.69 -14.17 -2.16
CA GLY A 399 27.30 -12.79 -1.90
C GLY A 399 25.94 -12.71 -1.21
N PHE A 400 25.72 -11.63 -0.47
CA PHE A 400 24.45 -11.37 0.21
C PHE A 400 23.82 -10.08 -0.31
N LEU A 401 22.70 -10.22 -1.01
CA LEU A 401 21.82 -9.12 -1.31
C LEU A 401 20.83 -8.97 -0.15
N ASN A 402 20.94 -7.86 0.60
CA ASN A 402 20.03 -7.62 1.71
C ASN A 402 18.64 -7.23 1.19
N PRO A 403 17.61 -8.08 1.35
CA PRO A 403 16.28 -7.80 0.80
C PRO A 403 15.58 -6.64 1.53
N ARG A 404 15.97 -6.31 2.77
CA ARG A 404 15.38 -5.19 3.53
C ARG A 404 15.82 -3.83 3.00
N GLU A 405 17.04 -3.76 2.49
CA GLU A 405 17.67 -2.55 1.96
C GLU A 405 17.41 -2.35 0.46
N MET A 406 16.76 -3.32 -0.20
CA MET A 406 16.57 -3.32 -1.64
C MET A 406 15.20 -2.77 -2.03
N PRO A 407 15.09 -1.50 -2.46
CA PRO A 407 13.81 -0.96 -2.88
C PRO A 407 13.27 -1.73 -4.10
N GLN A 408 11.95 -1.88 -4.16
CA GLN A 408 11.25 -2.65 -5.20
C GLN A 408 10.26 -1.74 -5.93
N ALA A 409 9.95 -2.06 -7.18
CA ALA A 409 8.92 -1.36 -7.95
C ALA A 409 7.50 -1.87 -7.64
N PHE A 410 7.27 -2.35 -6.42
CA PHE A 410 5.96 -2.79 -5.99
C PHE A 410 5.67 -2.30 -4.58
N GLN A 411 4.50 -1.72 -4.38
CA GLN A 411 4.00 -1.30 -3.07
C GLN A 411 3.49 -2.51 -2.29
N TYR A 412 4.04 -2.76 -1.11
CA TYR A 412 3.52 -3.81 -0.22
C TYR A 412 2.15 -3.41 0.37
N PRO A 413 1.37 -4.36 0.90
CA PRO A 413 0.11 -4.03 1.55
C PRO A 413 0.33 -3.16 2.80
N ASP A 414 -0.46 -2.09 2.96
CA ASP A 414 -0.46 -1.26 4.17
C ASP A 414 -0.99 -2.01 5.41
N TRP A 415 -0.78 -1.45 6.62
CA TRP A 415 -1.21 -2.09 7.87
C TRP A 415 -2.68 -2.50 7.87
N SER A 416 -3.58 -1.64 7.38
CA SER A 416 -5.01 -1.95 7.31
C SER A 416 -5.34 -3.09 6.35
N ALA A 417 -4.46 -3.44 5.40
CA ALA A 417 -4.63 -4.60 4.54
C ALA A 417 -4.27 -5.92 5.26
N TRP A 418 -3.44 -5.87 6.30
CA TRP A 418 -3.07 -7.02 7.13
C TRP A 418 -4.12 -7.38 8.19
N LEU A 419 -5.01 -6.43 8.54
CA LEU A 419 -6.07 -6.66 9.51
C LEU A 419 -7.15 -7.59 8.93
N PRO A 420 -7.74 -8.49 9.74
CA PRO A 420 -8.84 -9.33 9.29
C PRO A 420 -10.04 -8.47 8.84
N THR A 421 -10.75 -8.93 7.81
CA THR A 421 -12.01 -8.31 7.36
C THR A 421 -13.17 -8.63 8.29
N ILE A 422 -13.14 -9.80 8.90
CA ILE A 422 -14.18 -10.35 9.78
C ILE A 422 -13.46 -10.76 11.07
N ALA A 423 -13.93 -10.30 12.22
CA ALA A 423 -13.38 -10.74 13.49
C ALA A 423 -13.70 -12.22 13.69
N LEU A 424 -12.84 -12.90 14.43
CA LEU A 424 -12.93 -14.35 14.58
C LEU A 424 -14.22 -14.80 15.26
N GLU A 425 -14.70 -13.99 16.20
CA GLU A 425 -15.97 -14.13 16.90
C GLU A 425 -17.16 -14.07 15.95
N ASP A 426 -17.06 -13.34 14.85
CA ASP A 426 -18.11 -13.21 13.84
C ASP A 426 -18.08 -14.33 12.78
N MET A 427 -17.12 -15.24 12.84
CA MET A 427 -17.04 -16.40 11.94
C MET A 427 -17.85 -17.61 12.44
N VAL A 428 -18.45 -17.52 13.63
CA VAL A 428 -19.17 -18.63 14.29
C VAL A 428 -20.56 -18.21 14.74
N ALA A 429 -21.48 -19.17 14.82
CA ALA A 429 -22.88 -18.91 15.21
C ALA A 429 -23.06 -18.55 16.70
N ASP A 430 -22.21 -19.10 17.57
CA ASP A 430 -22.20 -18.77 19.00
C ASP A 430 -20.75 -18.54 19.47
N PRO A 431 -20.32 -17.27 19.57
CA PRO A 431 -18.98 -16.92 20.03
C PRO A 431 -18.68 -17.38 21.46
N SER A 432 -19.69 -17.66 22.29
CA SER A 432 -19.48 -18.15 23.66
C SER A 432 -18.97 -19.60 23.69
N GLN A 433 -19.15 -20.35 22.60
CA GLN A 433 -18.59 -21.70 22.43
C GLN A 433 -17.13 -21.68 21.99
N LEU A 434 -16.57 -20.50 21.72
CA LEU A 434 -15.15 -20.33 21.45
C LEU A 434 -14.36 -20.55 22.74
N LYS A 435 -14.09 -21.81 23.06
CA LYS A 435 -13.23 -22.17 24.18
C LYS A 435 -11.79 -21.79 23.84
N PRO A 436 -11.07 -21.06 24.70
CA PRO A 436 -9.63 -20.95 24.58
C PRO A 436 -9.03 -22.36 24.57
N TYR A 437 -8.30 -22.69 23.51
CA TYR A 437 -7.51 -23.91 23.49
C TYR A 437 -6.40 -23.79 24.54
N ASP A 438 -6.42 -24.67 25.55
CA ASP A 438 -5.49 -24.68 26.69
C ASP A 438 -4.37 -25.73 26.49
N GLY A 439 -3.80 -25.78 25.28
CA GLY A 439 -2.79 -26.78 24.93
C GLY A 439 -1.76 -26.30 23.91
N ASP A 440 -0.69 -27.09 23.79
CA ASP A 440 0.47 -26.82 22.92
C ASP A 440 0.47 -27.63 21.61
N THR A 441 -0.51 -28.49 21.45
CA THR A 441 -0.65 -29.43 20.32
C THR A 441 -1.96 -29.17 19.65
N ALA A 442 -2.05 -29.11 18.32
CA ALA A 442 -3.36 -29.00 17.70
C ALA A 442 -4.28 -30.15 18.15
N PRO A 443 -5.56 -29.91 18.49
CA PRO A 443 -6.51 -30.99 18.74
C PRO A 443 -6.61 -31.91 17.50
N ALA A 444 -7.19 -33.10 17.62
CA ALA A 444 -7.35 -33.98 16.46
C ALA A 444 -8.17 -33.28 15.34
N ASN A 445 -7.92 -33.61 14.06
CA ASN A 445 -8.51 -32.88 12.91
C ASN A 445 -10.05 -32.78 12.93
N ASP A 446 -10.72 -33.73 13.58
CA ASP A 446 -12.17 -33.80 13.79
C ASP A 446 -12.66 -32.94 14.98
N GLN A 447 -11.74 -32.40 15.78
CA GLN A 447 -11.98 -31.50 16.91
C GLN A 447 -11.40 -30.10 16.68
N GLN A 448 -10.66 -29.89 15.60
CA GLN A 448 -10.08 -28.59 15.25
C GLN A 448 -11.17 -27.66 14.73
N ASN A 449 -11.54 -26.67 15.54
CA ASN A 449 -12.17 -25.48 14.98
C ASN A 449 -11.07 -24.56 14.38
N PRO A 450 -11.44 -23.61 13.51
CA PRO A 450 -10.47 -22.65 12.95
C PRO A 450 -9.66 -21.86 13.99
N LEU A 451 -10.19 -21.67 15.21
CA LEU A 451 -9.50 -20.99 16.31
C LEU A 451 -8.36 -21.80 16.87
N ASP A 452 -8.54 -23.12 17.03
CA ASP A 452 -7.51 -23.99 17.59
C ASP A 452 -6.29 -23.96 16.67
N ARG A 453 -6.52 -23.88 15.35
CA ARG A 453 -5.45 -23.74 14.35
C ARG A 453 -4.76 -22.38 14.40
N LEU A 454 -5.52 -21.28 14.56
CA LEU A 454 -4.94 -19.94 14.64
C LEU A 454 -4.16 -19.76 15.95
N LYS A 455 -4.69 -20.22 17.09
CA LYS A 455 -4.03 -20.15 18.39
C LYS A 455 -2.81 -21.07 18.47
N VAL A 456 -2.87 -22.29 17.94
CA VAL A 456 -1.67 -23.16 17.85
C VAL A 456 -0.58 -22.47 17.02
N ALA A 457 -0.94 -21.78 15.94
CA ALA A 457 0.03 -21.01 15.17
C ALA A 457 0.57 -19.81 15.96
N THR A 458 -0.26 -19.05 16.68
CA THR A 458 0.16 -17.92 17.51
C THR A 458 1.02 -18.37 18.71
N THR A 459 0.60 -19.37 19.47
CA THR A 459 1.37 -19.94 20.60
C THR A 459 2.68 -20.56 20.12
N TRP A 460 2.68 -21.22 18.96
CA TRP A 460 3.90 -21.70 18.33
C TRP A 460 4.83 -20.55 17.95
N LEU A 461 4.31 -19.46 17.37
CA LEU A 461 5.05 -18.25 17.04
C LEU A 461 5.65 -17.57 18.28
N GLU A 462 4.88 -17.45 19.36
CA GLU A 462 5.35 -16.85 20.62
C GLU A 462 6.45 -17.70 21.27
N LYS A 463 6.29 -19.02 21.34
CA LYS A 463 7.34 -19.91 21.86
C LYS A 463 8.61 -19.89 21.01
N PHE A 464 8.48 -19.76 19.68
CA PHE A 464 9.63 -19.61 18.78
C PHE A 464 10.32 -18.25 18.92
N ARG A 465 9.55 -17.18 19.12
CA ARG A 465 10.04 -15.81 19.35
C ARG A 465 11.03 -15.79 20.52
N PHE A 466 10.71 -16.45 21.63
CA PHE A 466 11.54 -16.38 22.84
C PHE A 466 12.72 -17.36 22.90
N THR A 467 12.72 -18.46 22.15
CA THR A 467 13.73 -19.53 22.34
C THR A 467 14.80 -19.62 21.25
N LYS A 468 14.61 -18.96 20.09
CA LYS A 468 15.48 -19.18 18.91
C LYS A 468 15.92 -17.91 18.18
N MET A 469 15.39 -16.71 18.51
CA MET A 469 15.71 -15.47 17.78
C MET A 469 17.15 -14.98 17.98
N GLU A 470 17.86 -15.41 19.03
CA GLU A 470 19.26 -15.01 19.25
C GLU A 470 20.28 -15.77 18.37
N SER A 471 19.90 -16.81 17.60
CA SER A 471 20.91 -17.68 16.96
C SER A 471 20.80 -17.95 15.47
N THR A 472 19.71 -17.61 14.76
CA THR A 472 19.64 -17.85 13.30
C THR A 472 18.80 -16.80 12.56
N THR A 473 19.48 -15.92 11.83
CA THR A 473 18.95 -14.78 11.07
C THR A 473 18.12 -15.13 9.82
N ASP A 474 17.88 -16.41 9.52
CA ASP A 474 17.34 -16.84 8.21
C ASP A 474 16.03 -17.64 8.24
N SER A 475 15.47 -17.96 9.41
CA SER A 475 14.36 -18.93 9.48
C SER A 475 12.96 -18.33 9.52
N TRP A 476 12.81 -17.06 9.93
CA TRP A 476 11.49 -16.46 10.18
C TRP A 476 10.73 -16.18 8.87
N TYR A 477 11.29 -15.38 7.95
CA TYR A 477 10.66 -15.01 6.68
C TYR A 477 10.27 -16.24 5.83
N ARG A 478 11.16 -17.24 5.77
CA ARG A 478 10.96 -18.44 4.96
C ARG A 478 9.84 -19.33 5.50
N ARG A 479 9.65 -19.38 6.82
CA ARG A 479 8.61 -20.22 7.45
C ARG A 479 7.29 -19.49 7.61
N TRP A 480 7.31 -18.17 7.81
CA TRP A 480 6.11 -17.33 7.74
C TRP A 480 5.51 -17.34 6.32
N GLY A 481 6.35 -17.19 5.29
CA GLY A 481 5.94 -17.33 3.90
C GLY A 481 5.37 -18.72 3.59
N LEU A 482 6.02 -19.79 4.07
CA LEU A 482 5.50 -21.15 3.90
C LEU A 482 4.20 -21.40 4.67
N TYR A 483 4.03 -20.84 5.87
CA TYR A 483 2.78 -20.95 6.64
C TYR A 483 1.62 -20.25 5.93
N LEU A 484 1.83 -19.02 5.43
CA LEU A 484 0.84 -18.32 4.62
C LEU A 484 0.49 -19.09 3.34
N ILE A 485 1.49 -19.63 2.63
CA ILE A 485 1.29 -20.46 1.43
C ILE A 485 0.53 -21.75 1.76
N HIS A 486 0.80 -22.39 2.90
CA HIS A 486 0.11 -23.62 3.31
C HIS A 486 -1.33 -23.37 3.75
N VAL A 487 -1.60 -22.27 4.44
CA VAL A 487 -2.93 -21.95 4.98
C VAL A 487 -3.85 -21.35 3.91
N TRP A 488 -3.33 -20.53 3.01
CA TRP A 488 -4.13 -19.90 1.95
C TRP A 488 -4.11 -20.68 0.63
N GLY A 489 -3.03 -21.41 0.33
CA GLY A 489 -2.90 -22.20 -0.90
C GLY A 489 -3.52 -23.59 -0.86
N SER A 490 -3.93 -24.10 0.31
CA SER A 490 -4.45 -25.48 0.46
C SER A 490 -5.96 -25.61 0.25
N SER A 491 -6.67 -24.52 -0.09
CA SER A 491 -8.14 -24.59 -0.24
C SER A 491 -8.63 -25.50 -1.37
N LYS A 492 -7.77 -26.02 -2.27
CA LYS A 492 -8.14 -27.05 -3.29
C LYS A 492 -7.04 -28.01 -3.78
N TRP A 493 -6.10 -28.47 -2.95
CA TRP A 493 -5.20 -29.55 -3.36
C TRP A 493 -5.40 -30.79 -2.50
N THR A 494 -5.90 -31.87 -3.11
CA THR A 494 -6.01 -33.16 -2.42
C THR A 494 -4.60 -33.70 -2.11
N VAL A 495 -4.47 -34.30 -0.93
CA VAL A 495 -3.21 -34.71 -0.27
C VAL A 495 -2.33 -35.65 -1.13
N ALA A 496 -2.83 -36.19 -2.24
CA ALA A 496 -2.11 -37.08 -3.12
C ALA A 496 -1.04 -36.42 -4.03
N GLN A 497 -1.00 -35.08 -4.16
CA GLN A 497 -0.05 -34.41 -5.07
C GLN A 497 1.16 -33.74 -4.40
N VAL A 498 1.26 -33.75 -3.06
CA VAL A 498 2.36 -33.07 -2.33
C VAL A 498 3.50 -34.03 -1.94
N LEU A 499 3.31 -35.35 -2.03
CA LEU A 499 4.29 -36.33 -1.53
C LEU A 499 5.34 -36.82 -2.54
N VAL A 500 5.49 -36.18 -3.72
CA VAL A 500 6.58 -36.52 -4.66
C VAL A 500 7.38 -35.27 -5.04
N CYS A 501 8.22 -34.79 -4.12
CA CYS A 501 9.51 -34.14 -4.43
C CYS A 501 10.23 -33.69 -3.14
N PRO A 502 11.07 -34.52 -2.52
CA PRO A 502 12.08 -34.02 -1.60
C PRO A 502 13.32 -33.57 -2.39
N ALA A 503 13.76 -32.33 -2.12
CA ALA A 503 15.04 -31.73 -2.51
C ALA A 503 15.24 -31.34 -3.99
N VAL A 504 14.76 -30.14 -4.36
CA VAL A 504 15.43 -29.30 -5.37
C VAL A 504 16.19 -28.19 -4.63
N ARG A 505 17.51 -28.31 -4.60
CA ARG A 505 18.40 -27.18 -4.33
C ARG A 505 18.22 -26.19 -5.49
N PHE A 506 17.81 -24.95 -5.19
CA PHE A 506 17.91 -23.86 -6.15
C PHE A 506 19.40 -23.51 -6.32
N SER A 507 20.04 -24.14 -7.30
CA SER A 507 21.28 -23.62 -7.88
C SER A 507 20.89 -22.77 -9.08
N LEU A 508 21.08 -21.45 -8.95
CA LEU A 508 20.99 -20.51 -10.05
C LEU A 508 22.14 -20.79 -11.03
N ALA A 509 21.89 -21.52 -12.10
CA ALA A 509 22.84 -21.67 -13.19
C ALA A 509 22.65 -20.52 -14.19
N ILE A 510 23.55 -19.54 -14.13
CA ILE A 510 23.76 -18.57 -15.21
C ILE A 510 24.35 -19.34 -16.39
N ARG A 511 23.61 -19.45 -17.52
CA ARG A 511 24.19 -19.83 -18.82
C ARG A 511 24.44 -18.59 -19.67
N LEU A 512 25.66 -18.10 -19.56
CA LEU A 512 26.48 -17.54 -20.65
C LEU A 512 27.32 -18.75 -21.14
N LEU A 513 27.57 -19.09 -22.39
CA LEU A 513 27.63 -18.40 -23.68
C LEU A 513 27.76 -19.46 -24.80
N ASP A 514 27.65 -18.99 -26.03
CA ASP A 514 28.31 -19.46 -27.27
C ASP A 514 28.10 -20.87 -27.83
N GLN A 515 27.76 -20.86 -29.12
CA GLN A 515 27.94 -21.98 -30.04
C GLN A 515 29.43 -22.12 -30.35
N ASP A 516 30.03 -23.24 -29.99
CA ASP A 516 30.78 -24.09 -30.92
C ASP A 516 31.52 -25.23 -30.18
N LYS A 517 31.55 -26.38 -30.85
CA LYS A 517 32.33 -27.62 -30.60
C LYS A 517 31.65 -28.77 -29.87
N ALA A 518 31.43 -29.80 -30.68
CA ALA A 518 30.96 -31.14 -30.36
C ALA A 518 31.96 -31.97 -29.55
N SER A 519 31.46 -32.83 -28.64
CA SER A 519 31.62 -34.30 -28.67
C SER A 519 31.04 -34.95 -27.39
N PRO A 520 30.48 -36.16 -27.46
CA PRO A 520 29.74 -36.79 -26.36
C PRO A 520 30.64 -37.74 -25.53
N LEU A 521 30.37 -37.86 -24.22
CA LEU A 521 30.91 -38.95 -23.42
C LEU A 521 29.88 -39.47 -22.40
N MET A 522 29.91 -40.79 -22.29
CA MET A 522 28.91 -41.75 -21.82
C MET A 522 29.05 -42.12 -20.34
N LEU A 523 27.91 -42.59 -19.80
CA LEU A 523 27.70 -43.66 -18.79
C LEU A 523 27.91 -43.41 -17.29
N GLY A 524 26.89 -43.82 -16.54
CA GLY A 524 26.93 -44.17 -15.11
C GLY A 524 25.53 -44.44 -14.53
N THR A 525 25.14 -45.72 -14.46
CA THR A 525 23.85 -46.28 -14.00
C THR A 525 23.51 -46.07 -12.51
N PRO A 526 22.23 -46.16 -12.08
CA PRO A 526 21.79 -45.90 -10.71
C PRO A 526 21.77 -47.15 -9.81
N TYR A 527 22.04 -46.95 -8.51
CA TYR A 527 21.81 -47.95 -7.45
C TYR A 527 20.37 -47.89 -6.93
N ALA A 528 19.78 -49.09 -6.75
CA ALA A 528 18.45 -49.34 -6.24
C ALA A 528 18.34 -49.13 -4.72
N CYS A 529 17.16 -48.70 -4.25
CA CYS A 529 16.71 -48.86 -2.85
C CYS A 529 15.59 -49.90 -2.82
N GLY A 530 15.75 -50.90 -1.95
CA GLY A 530 14.76 -51.93 -1.66
C GLY A 530 13.92 -51.58 -0.42
N SER A 531 12.66 -52.04 -0.51
CA SER A 531 11.61 -52.28 0.51
C SER A 531 11.39 -51.26 1.61
#